data_AF-A0A9N8D6L3-F1
#
_entry.id   AF-A0A9N8D6L3-F1
#
_cell.length_a   1.000
_cell.length_b   1.000
_cell.length_c   1.000
_cell.angle_alpha   90.00
_cell.angle_beta   90.00
_cell.angle_gamma   90.00
#
_symmetry.space_group_name_H-M   'P 1'
#
loop_
_entity.id
_entity.type
_entity.pdbx_description
1 polymer ?
#
loop_
_entity_poly.entity_id
_entity_poly.type
_entity_poly.pdbx_seq_one_letter_code
_entity_poly.pdbx_strand_id
1 'polypeptide(L)'
;MMVLGASVRLGILILLASVWTSRANLRWASSGGGQRAMTANVGWAHAFSRAGLIDASTSSSLFSAVSTNSGGSWFSIQFFYSEQYFQKVVESPDSVYELTKTWMDSYLSYSQGAPTSIICGTLTFYGLIPGLKDLFSACNLFCSVNFDYAAYVEGMVKTAAMDYLDVTLVDRILNGENRVPTMSNTDLYIQTSLSPTAVSEKNKNQLVLIGPNDDPSRAYALFIPVQYSVKSSSTFYNYAVYDDELPFQVTRVKAPEKAKFKQWTPYHLYPGDGGMLFADFDSHLHDEEMHFGELEAEDLEDGGDVTGEGSYSKTGPMADFFGGATPKASQIMGATSATFARFSGTIPSFLMQWLSVQRNTYITGSIWEQIACLPVLNALANLLYSNSFTTNFSICSQWPEPCGKSDGRFADGGNTDGPSLAQNIGHYHTYDEADLSETLKVIVTNNNFFEDTNAKFLSYFSTTFNQGVTPGAYVWPPGTVPGDAAQENPWRSMQIFSDYLDDESLLAAFNTIPGTTLTTAVYEVTTLDNPVFGVKAGQRVQLLLLQINSDIPTAIFTASQITQNTVPLAELAKTIASSDELVSRIQAFMAL
;
A
#
# COMPACT_ATOMS: atom_id res chain seq x y z
N MET A 1 11.32 -21.74 60.78
CA MET A 1 10.71 -20.86 59.76
C MET A 1 11.82 -20.04 59.10
N MET A 2 12.40 -20.47 57.97
CA MET A 2 13.31 -19.67 57.11
C MET A 2 13.83 -20.47 55.88
N VAL A 3 12.95 -21.01 55.01
CA VAL A 3 13.37 -21.67 53.75
C VAL A 3 12.44 -21.36 52.55
N LEU A 4 11.54 -20.37 52.67
CA LEU A 4 10.52 -20.06 51.66
C LEU A 4 10.86 -18.89 50.72
N GLY A 5 12.04 -18.26 50.86
CA GLY A 5 12.39 -17.03 50.14
C GLY A 5 13.09 -17.19 48.79
N ALA A 6 13.76 -18.32 48.54
CA ALA A 6 14.59 -18.50 47.34
C ALA A 6 13.79 -18.97 46.12
N SER A 7 12.95 -20.00 46.29
CA SER A 7 12.20 -20.62 45.18
C SER A 7 11.19 -19.67 44.54
N VAL A 8 10.57 -18.78 45.33
CA VAL A 8 9.63 -17.77 44.81
C VAL A 8 10.34 -16.73 43.94
N ARG A 9 11.55 -16.29 44.33
CA ARG A 9 12.34 -15.36 43.52
C ARG A 9 12.82 -16.00 42.22
N LEU A 10 13.20 -17.27 42.24
CA LEU A 10 13.61 -17.99 41.02
C LEU A 10 12.43 -18.18 40.06
N GLY A 11 11.24 -18.55 40.56
CA GLY A 11 10.03 -18.67 39.75
C GLY A 11 9.60 -17.35 39.08
N ILE A 12 9.67 -16.23 39.82
CA ILE A 12 9.39 -14.90 39.26
C ILE A 12 10.42 -14.49 38.20
N LEU A 13 11.71 -14.80 38.41
CA LEU A 13 12.76 -14.53 37.42
C LEU A 13 12.59 -15.34 36.12
N ILE A 14 12.19 -16.61 36.22
CA ILE A 14 11.94 -17.46 35.04
C ILE A 14 10.71 -16.93 34.26
N LEU A 15 9.62 -16.57 34.94
CA LEU A 15 8.45 -15.96 34.31
C LEU A 15 8.80 -14.64 33.60
N LEU A 16 9.54 -13.75 34.25
CA LEU A 16 9.96 -12.48 33.65
C LEU A 16 10.90 -12.68 32.45
N ALA A 17 11.79 -13.68 32.47
CA ALA A 17 12.65 -14.00 31.34
C ALA A 17 11.86 -14.55 30.13
N SER A 18 10.86 -15.41 30.36
CA SER A 18 9.97 -15.92 29.30
C SER A 18 9.07 -14.84 28.68
N VAL A 19 8.72 -13.80 29.45
CA VAL A 19 7.95 -12.65 28.93
C VAL A 19 8.83 -11.67 28.14
N TRP A 20 10.13 -11.59 28.43
CA TRP A 20 11.05 -10.75 27.65
C TRP A 20 11.39 -11.36 26.28
N THR A 21 11.64 -12.68 26.23
CA THR A 21 11.87 -13.39 24.95
C THR A 21 10.65 -13.36 24.03
N SER A 22 9.42 -13.38 24.56
CA SER A 22 8.21 -13.34 23.73
C SER A 22 7.97 -12.01 22.98
N ARG A 23 8.55 -10.89 23.44
CA ARG A 23 8.33 -9.56 22.83
C ARG A 23 8.99 -9.38 21.47
N ALA A 24 10.12 -10.04 21.21
CA ALA A 24 10.84 -9.89 19.94
C ALA A 24 10.06 -10.46 18.73
N ASN A 25 9.13 -11.38 18.99
CA ASN A 25 8.59 -12.28 17.97
C ASN A 25 7.10 -12.06 17.63
N LEU A 26 6.42 -11.07 18.22
CA LEU A 26 5.03 -10.75 17.85
C LEU A 26 4.98 -9.52 16.93
N ARG A 27 4.34 -9.68 15.77
CA ARG A 27 4.20 -8.62 14.76
C ARG A 27 2.76 -8.49 14.26
N TRP A 28 2.40 -7.30 13.78
CA TRP A 28 1.11 -7.03 13.12
C TRP A 28 1.37 -6.54 11.69
N ALA A 29 0.74 -7.16 10.72
CA ALA A 29 0.71 -6.69 9.33
C ALA A 29 -0.74 -6.38 8.93
N SER A 30 -1.01 -5.19 8.41
CA SER A 30 -2.36 -4.74 8.05
C SER A 30 -2.45 -4.28 6.61
N SER A 31 -3.47 -4.76 5.92
CA SER A 31 -3.76 -4.30 4.58
C SER A 31 -4.44 -2.93 4.52
N GLY A 32 -4.33 -2.33 3.34
CA GLY A 32 -5.12 -1.23 2.86
C GLY A 32 -6.60 -1.55 2.62
N GLY A 33 -7.29 -0.57 2.01
CA GLY A 33 -8.74 -0.58 1.82
C GLY A 33 -9.45 0.71 2.24
N GLY A 34 -8.80 1.87 2.06
CA GLY A 34 -9.39 3.20 2.32
C GLY A 34 -10.04 3.34 3.70
N GLN A 35 -11.18 4.04 3.77
CA GLN A 35 -11.87 4.32 5.05
C GLN A 35 -12.24 3.02 5.79
N ARG A 36 -12.60 1.95 5.07
CA ARG A 36 -12.92 0.65 5.68
C ARG A 36 -11.73 0.04 6.40
N ALA A 37 -10.53 0.08 5.81
CA ALA A 37 -9.32 -0.43 6.46
C ALA A 37 -8.90 0.40 7.67
N MET A 38 -9.01 1.73 7.57
CA MET A 38 -8.78 2.64 8.70
C MET A 38 -9.69 2.28 9.88
N THR A 39 -11.00 2.22 9.64
CA THR A 39 -12.02 1.90 10.65
C THR A 39 -11.89 0.49 11.20
N ALA A 40 -11.62 -0.51 10.35
CA ALA A 40 -11.37 -1.88 10.77
C ALA A 40 -10.24 -1.97 11.80
N ASN A 41 -9.12 -1.28 11.52
CA ASN A 41 -7.95 -1.28 12.39
C ASN A 41 -8.17 -0.59 13.74
N VAL A 42 -9.10 0.38 13.83
CA VAL A 42 -9.57 0.90 15.13
C VAL A 42 -10.18 -0.23 15.96
N GLY A 43 -11.06 -1.04 15.35
CA GLY A 43 -11.64 -2.22 15.99
C GLY A 43 -10.58 -3.25 16.38
N TRP A 44 -9.67 -3.60 15.46
CA TRP A 44 -8.62 -4.59 15.70
C TRP A 44 -7.67 -4.17 16.84
N ALA A 45 -7.25 -2.90 16.87
CA ALA A 45 -6.41 -2.37 17.95
C ALA A 45 -7.11 -2.40 19.32
N HIS A 46 -8.42 -2.15 19.38
CA HIS A 46 -9.18 -2.35 20.61
C HIS A 46 -9.22 -3.83 21.03
N ALA A 47 -9.46 -4.75 20.09
CA ALA A 47 -9.43 -6.19 20.37
C ALA A 47 -8.04 -6.66 20.86
N PHE A 48 -6.95 -6.12 20.29
CA PHE A 48 -5.58 -6.38 20.76
C PHE A 48 -5.31 -5.81 22.16
N SER A 49 -5.88 -4.64 22.49
CA SER A 49 -5.81 -4.10 23.85
C SER A 49 -6.55 -4.99 24.85
N ARG A 50 -7.78 -5.41 24.52
CA ARG A 50 -8.57 -6.37 25.33
C ARG A 50 -7.88 -7.73 25.48
N ALA A 51 -7.12 -8.17 24.48
CA ALA A 51 -6.31 -9.39 24.53
C ALA A 51 -5.01 -9.26 25.34
N GLY A 52 -4.65 -8.06 25.80
CA GLY A 52 -3.42 -7.79 26.56
C GLY A 52 -2.16 -7.58 25.69
N LEU A 53 -2.32 -7.37 24.38
CA LEU A 53 -1.22 -7.13 23.46
C LEU A 53 -0.82 -5.64 23.37
N ILE A 54 -1.73 -4.75 23.77
CA ILE A 54 -1.51 -3.30 23.88
C ILE A 54 -2.06 -2.84 25.24
N ASP A 55 -1.18 -2.44 26.14
CA ASP A 55 -1.52 -2.04 27.51
C ASP A 55 -1.15 -0.57 27.78
N ALA A 56 -2.16 0.29 27.69
CA ALA A 56 -2.05 1.71 28.00
C ALA A 56 -1.73 1.98 29.48
N SER A 57 -2.06 1.06 30.40
CA SER A 57 -1.83 1.24 31.84
C SER A 57 -0.36 1.06 32.24
N THR A 58 0.38 0.23 31.50
CA THR A 58 1.84 0.07 31.64
C THR A 58 2.64 0.82 30.58
N SER A 59 1.97 1.54 29.67
CA SER A 59 2.58 2.16 28.48
C SER A 59 3.45 1.17 27.70
N SER A 60 2.93 -0.04 27.46
CA SER A 60 3.66 -1.06 26.70
C SER A 60 2.80 -1.80 25.68
N SER A 61 3.44 -2.20 24.59
CA SER A 61 2.90 -3.08 23.55
C SER A 61 3.74 -4.36 23.51
N LEU A 62 3.11 -5.49 23.19
CA LEU A 62 3.80 -6.74 22.89
C LEU A 62 4.19 -6.86 21.42
N PHE A 63 3.69 -5.99 20.54
CA PHE A 63 4.12 -5.95 19.14
C PHE A 63 5.52 -5.35 19.04
N SER A 64 6.47 -6.09 18.49
CA SER A 64 7.80 -5.57 18.11
C SER A 64 7.68 -4.62 16.92
N ALA A 65 6.77 -4.90 15.98
CA ALA A 65 6.55 -4.10 14.78
C ALA A 65 5.10 -4.16 14.29
N VAL A 66 4.64 -3.05 13.69
CA VAL A 66 3.38 -2.93 12.95
C VAL A 66 3.68 -2.46 11.52
N SER A 67 3.15 -3.15 10.50
CA SER A 67 3.20 -2.70 9.11
C SER A 67 1.81 -2.35 8.56
N THR A 68 1.71 -1.27 7.79
CA THR A 68 0.45 -0.82 7.17
C THR A 68 0.69 -0.16 5.79
N ASN A 69 -0.36 -0.09 4.96
CA ASN A 69 -0.41 0.77 3.78
C ASN A 69 -1.81 1.37 3.57
N SER A 70 -1.94 2.31 2.61
CA SER A 70 -3.23 2.90 2.20
C SER A 70 -4.07 3.38 3.39
N GLY A 71 -5.37 3.10 3.44
CA GLY A 71 -6.23 3.40 4.59
C GLY A 71 -5.75 2.83 5.94
N GLY A 72 -4.93 1.77 5.93
CA GLY A 72 -4.26 1.28 7.14
C GLY A 72 -3.23 2.25 7.69
N SER A 73 -2.57 3.05 6.84
CA SER A 73 -1.61 4.07 7.27
C SER A 73 -2.30 5.28 7.92
N TRP A 74 -3.49 5.65 7.42
CA TRP A 74 -4.32 6.68 8.04
C TRP A 74 -4.65 6.29 9.49
N PHE A 75 -5.00 5.03 9.73
CA PHE A 75 -5.16 4.51 11.09
C PHE A 75 -3.84 4.54 11.86
N SER A 76 -2.78 3.92 11.36
CA SER A 76 -1.58 3.69 12.19
C SER A 76 -0.86 4.97 12.55
N ILE A 77 -0.86 5.98 11.68
CA ILE A 77 -0.28 7.29 12.03
C ILE A 77 -1.14 7.99 13.08
N GLN A 78 -2.48 7.97 12.98
CA GLN A 78 -3.35 8.50 14.05
C GLN A 78 -3.10 7.77 15.38
N PHE A 79 -3.03 6.43 15.36
CA PHE A 79 -2.87 5.60 16.55
C PHE A 79 -1.47 5.68 17.19
N PHE A 80 -0.40 5.78 16.40
CA PHE A 80 0.97 5.87 16.93
C PHE A 80 1.35 7.28 17.38
N TYR A 81 0.70 8.32 16.85
CA TYR A 81 1.16 9.70 17.06
C TYR A 81 0.16 10.59 17.80
N SER A 82 -1.15 10.29 17.79
CA SER A 82 -2.15 11.09 18.52
C SER A 82 -2.60 10.39 19.80
N GLU A 83 -2.23 10.97 20.94
CA GLU A 83 -2.63 10.46 22.27
C GLU A 83 -4.16 10.46 22.41
N GLN A 84 -4.83 11.50 21.91
CA GLN A 84 -6.29 11.63 21.97
C GLN A 84 -6.99 10.53 21.16
N TYR A 85 -6.44 10.19 19.98
CA TYR A 85 -6.93 9.09 19.16
C TYR A 85 -6.67 7.75 19.85
N PHE A 86 -5.41 7.51 20.25
CA PHE A 86 -4.98 6.28 20.93
C PHE A 86 -5.87 5.95 22.15
N GLN A 87 -6.10 6.92 23.04
CA GLN A 87 -6.92 6.72 24.24
C GLN A 87 -8.36 6.32 23.89
N LYS A 88 -9.01 6.99 22.90
CA LYS A 88 -10.35 6.61 22.42
C LYS A 88 -10.38 5.20 21.81
N VAL A 89 -9.34 4.79 21.09
CA VAL A 89 -9.23 3.43 20.53
C VAL A 89 -9.17 2.38 21.64
N VAL A 90 -8.39 2.59 22.71
CA VAL A 90 -8.21 1.56 23.77
C VAL A 90 -9.25 1.61 24.89
N GLU A 91 -10.03 2.69 25.02
CA GLU A 91 -10.98 2.91 26.11
C GLU A 91 -12.14 1.89 26.16
N SER A 92 -12.96 1.82 25.10
CA SER A 92 -14.14 0.93 25.06
C SER A 92 -14.68 0.73 23.64
N PRO A 93 -15.48 -0.34 23.38
CA PRO A 93 -16.14 -0.52 22.08
C PRO A 93 -17.11 0.61 21.71
N ASP A 94 -17.71 1.29 22.69
CA ASP A 94 -18.56 2.47 22.44
C ASP A 94 -17.73 3.71 22.08
N SER A 95 -16.54 3.89 22.68
CA SER A 95 -15.61 4.96 22.31
C SER A 95 -15.06 4.75 20.89
N VAL A 96 -14.79 3.50 20.50
CA VAL A 96 -14.45 3.09 19.12
C VAL A 96 -15.56 3.44 18.12
N TYR A 97 -16.83 3.18 18.47
CA TYR A 97 -17.98 3.54 17.64
C TYR A 97 -18.10 5.05 17.46
N GLU A 98 -18.12 5.81 18.56
CA GLU A 98 -18.27 7.27 18.47
C GLU A 98 -17.03 7.95 17.86
N LEU A 99 -15.81 7.42 18.05
CA LEU A 99 -14.61 7.88 17.32
C LEU A 99 -14.77 7.70 15.81
N THR A 100 -15.18 6.51 15.37
CA THR A 100 -15.37 6.22 13.94
C THR A 100 -16.43 7.12 13.32
N LYS A 101 -17.57 7.26 14.01
CA LYS A 101 -18.66 8.12 13.59
C LYS A 101 -18.25 9.59 13.55
N THR A 102 -17.57 10.09 14.60
CA THR A 102 -17.01 11.46 14.64
C THR A 102 -16.13 11.69 13.42
N TRP A 103 -15.15 10.82 13.17
CA TRP A 103 -14.23 10.93 12.03
C TRP A 103 -14.96 11.00 10.68
N MET A 104 -15.97 10.15 10.49
CA MET A 104 -16.77 10.13 9.26
C MET A 104 -17.70 11.35 9.11
N ASP A 105 -18.22 11.89 10.21
CA ASP A 105 -19.00 13.14 10.23
C ASP A 105 -18.11 14.38 9.96
N SER A 106 -16.87 14.39 10.48
CA SER A 106 -15.84 15.38 10.12
C SER A 106 -15.52 15.32 8.63
N TYR A 107 -15.36 14.11 8.09
CA TYR A 107 -15.12 13.91 6.66
C TYR A 107 -16.32 14.32 5.81
N LEU A 108 -17.56 14.06 6.28
CA LEU A 108 -18.77 14.55 5.62
C LEU A 108 -18.75 16.08 5.52
N SER A 109 -18.45 16.77 6.62
CA SER A 109 -18.35 18.23 6.69
C SER A 109 -17.32 18.79 5.71
N TYR A 110 -16.11 18.21 5.69
CA TYR A 110 -15.06 18.53 4.72
C TYR A 110 -15.54 18.31 3.26
N SER A 111 -16.21 17.19 2.99
CA SER A 111 -16.68 16.84 1.63
C SER A 111 -17.79 17.77 1.11
N GLN A 112 -18.66 18.27 2.00
CA GLN A 112 -19.78 19.16 1.66
C GLN A 112 -19.32 20.58 1.34
N GLY A 113 -18.13 20.99 1.78
CA GLY A 113 -17.51 22.27 1.42
C GLY A 113 -17.02 22.35 -0.03
N ALA A 114 -16.97 21.24 -0.76
CA ALA A 114 -16.45 21.19 -2.13
C ALA A 114 -17.43 21.84 -3.14
N PRO A 115 -16.98 22.80 -3.97
CA PRO A 115 -17.84 23.41 -4.99
C PRO A 115 -18.14 22.42 -6.12
N THR A 116 -19.32 22.56 -6.74
CA THR A 116 -19.65 21.79 -7.95
C THR A 116 -18.87 22.32 -9.15
N SER A 117 -18.19 21.42 -9.88
CA SER A 117 -17.30 21.78 -10.98
C SER A 117 -17.87 21.39 -12.35
N ILE A 118 -17.79 22.33 -13.31
CA ILE A 118 -18.21 22.10 -14.71
C ILE A 118 -17.36 21.00 -15.38
N ILE A 119 -16.08 20.88 -14.98
CA ILE A 119 -15.18 19.82 -15.46
C ILE A 119 -15.75 18.46 -15.03
N CYS A 120 -16.17 18.34 -13.77
CA CYS A 120 -16.78 17.13 -13.23
C CYS A 120 -18.14 16.83 -13.88
N GLY A 121 -18.94 17.85 -14.20
CA GLY A 121 -20.17 17.68 -14.99
C GLY A 121 -19.93 17.13 -16.40
N THR A 122 -18.81 17.48 -17.04
CA THR A 122 -18.43 16.89 -18.34
C THR A 122 -18.01 15.42 -18.19
N LEU A 123 -17.33 15.12 -17.08
CA LEU A 123 -16.86 13.78 -16.75
C LEU A 123 -18.02 12.81 -16.41
N THR A 124 -19.13 13.24 -15.80
CA THR A 124 -20.25 12.34 -15.48
C THR A 124 -20.91 11.69 -16.71
N PHE A 125 -20.76 12.26 -17.92
CA PHE A 125 -21.18 11.61 -19.18
C PHE A 125 -20.46 10.28 -19.44
N TYR A 126 -19.25 10.11 -18.89
CA TYR A 126 -18.44 8.90 -18.98
C TYR A 126 -18.77 7.88 -17.87
N GLY A 127 -19.78 8.15 -17.04
CA GLY A 127 -20.26 7.35 -15.89
C GLY A 127 -20.66 5.90 -16.18
N LEU A 128 -20.74 5.52 -17.47
CA LEU A 128 -21.10 4.17 -17.92
C LEU A 128 -19.92 3.19 -17.94
N ILE A 129 -18.68 3.67 -17.77
CA ILE A 129 -17.49 2.81 -17.72
C ILE A 129 -17.25 2.34 -16.27
N PRO A 130 -17.25 1.02 -15.99
CA PRO A 130 -16.87 0.48 -14.69
C PRO A 130 -15.48 0.96 -14.24
N GLY A 131 -15.28 1.13 -12.93
CA GLY A 131 -14.03 1.66 -12.36
C GLY A 131 -13.86 3.18 -12.42
N LEU A 132 -14.60 3.92 -13.26
CA LEU A 132 -14.60 5.39 -13.24
C LEU A 132 -15.58 6.02 -12.25
N LYS A 133 -16.53 5.23 -11.74
CA LYS A 133 -17.52 5.68 -10.74
C LYS A 133 -16.84 6.41 -9.58
N ASP A 134 -15.71 5.91 -9.09
CA ASP A 134 -14.96 6.52 -7.99
C ASP A 134 -14.29 7.84 -8.38
N LEU A 135 -13.76 7.93 -9.61
CA LEU A 135 -13.21 9.17 -10.15
C LEU A 135 -14.28 10.26 -10.27
N PHE A 136 -15.50 9.93 -10.72
CA PHE A 136 -16.60 10.88 -10.78
C PHE A 136 -17.12 11.26 -9.39
N SER A 137 -17.24 10.28 -8.49
CA SER A 137 -17.58 10.47 -7.08
C SER A 137 -16.61 11.42 -6.36
N ALA A 138 -15.31 11.29 -6.63
CA ALA A 138 -14.27 12.12 -6.03
C ALA A 138 -14.01 13.45 -6.77
N CYS A 139 -14.47 13.61 -8.02
CA CYS A 139 -14.06 14.74 -8.86
C CYS A 139 -14.36 16.12 -8.25
N ASN A 140 -15.55 16.36 -7.70
CA ASN A 140 -15.87 17.65 -7.08
C ASN A 140 -15.01 17.91 -5.84
N LEU A 141 -14.75 16.85 -5.06
CA LEU A 141 -13.91 16.90 -3.87
C LEU A 141 -12.46 17.23 -4.22
N PHE A 142 -11.90 16.59 -5.25
CA PHE A 142 -10.57 16.92 -5.77
C PHE A 142 -10.54 18.31 -6.39
N CYS A 143 -11.60 18.78 -7.04
CA CYS A 143 -11.66 20.14 -7.58
C CYS A 143 -11.56 21.24 -6.50
N SER A 144 -11.95 20.97 -5.25
CA SER A 144 -11.80 21.93 -4.13
C SER A 144 -10.34 22.14 -3.73
N VAL A 145 -9.48 21.15 -3.96
CA VAL A 145 -8.03 21.14 -3.66
C VAL A 145 -7.16 21.19 -4.92
N ASN A 146 -7.67 21.75 -6.03
CA ASN A 146 -6.95 21.83 -7.32
C ASN A 146 -6.39 20.47 -7.80
N PHE A 147 -7.16 19.41 -7.53
CA PHE A 147 -6.89 18.01 -7.85
C PHE A 147 -5.61 17.42 -7.23
N ASP A 148 -5.03 18.09 -6.23
CA ASP A 148 -3.93 17.56 -5.42
C ASP A 148 -4.45 16.49 -4.43
N TYR A 149 -4.06 15.24 -4.67
CA TYR A 149 -4.46 14.11 -3.84
C TYR A 149 -3.86 14.15 -2.43
N ALA A 150 -2.63 14.67 -2.25
CA ALA A 150 -2.03 14.84 -0.94
C ALA A 150 -2.75 15.95 -0.15
N ALA A 151 -3.07 17.08 -0.78
CA ALA A 151 -3.84 18.14 -0.16
C ALA A 151 -5.27 17.71 0.22
N TYR A 152 -5.88 16.81 -0.57
CA TYR A 152 -7.13 16.12 -0.20
C TYR A 152 -6.97 15.30 1.10
N VAL A 153 -5.95 14.43 1.16
CA VAL A 153 -5.72 13.58 2.34
C VAL A 153 -5.36 14.42 3.57
N GLU A 154 -4.52 15.45 3.42
CA GLU A 154 -4.25 16.40 4.51
C GLU A 154 -5.55 17.05 4.99
N GLY A 155 -6.35 17.61 4.09
CA GLY A 155 -7.60 18.30 4.45
C GLY A 155 -8.58 17.39 5.21
N MET A 156 -8.83 16.20 4.66
CA MET A 156 -9.69 15.17 5.27
C MET A 156 -9.23 14.82 6.70
N VAL A 157 -7.95 14.48 6.86
CA VAL A 157 -7.40 14.04 8.15
C VAL A 157 -7.32 15.22 9.14
N LYS A 158 -6.98 16.42 8.68
CA LYS A 158 -6.91 17.63 9.50
C LYS A 158 -8.28 17.97 10.09
N THR A 159 -9.34 17.92 9.29
CA THR A 159 -10.71 18.16 9.79
C THR A 159 -11.11 17.11 10.82
N ALA A 160 -10.83 15.82 10.58
CA ALA A 160 -11.11 14.78 11.58
C ALA A 160 -10.28 14.91 12.87
N ALA A 161 -9.00 15.28 12.74
CA ALA A 161 -8.10 15.45 13.88
C ALA A 161 -8.48 16.64 14.77
N MET A 162 -9.08 17.69 14.21
CA MET A 162 -9.65 18.78 15.00
C MET A 162 -10.78 18.31 15.91
N ASP A 163 -11.66 17.42 15.45
CA ASP A 163 -12.84 16.97 16.20
C ASP A 163 -12.51 15.95 17.31
N TYR A 164 -11.39 15.23 17.21
CA TYR A 164 -10.82 14.49 18.36
C TYR A 164 -9.70 15.24 19.10
N LEU A 165 -9.57 16.56 18.88
CA LEU A 165 -8.72 17.48 19.65
C LEU A 165 -7.20 17.36 19.46
N ASP A 166 -6.72 16.85 18.32
CA ASP A 166 -5.30 16.89 17.92
C ASP A 166 -5.08 17.71 16.64
N VAL A 167 -5.22 19.04 16.78
CA VAL A 167 -5.05 20.00 15.69
C VAL A 167 -3.65 20.03 15.05
N THR A 168 -2.68 19.33 15.65
CA THR A 168 -1.26 19.33 15.21
C THR A 168 -0.85 18.05 14.48
N LEU A 169 -1.70 17.02 14.43
CA LEU A 169 -1.31 15.71 13.91
C LEU A 169 -0.72 15.79 12.49
N VAL A 170 -1.39 16.47 11.55
CA VAL A 170 -0.97 16.52 10.15
C VAL A 170 0.42 17.13 9.93
N ASP A 171 0.85 18.03 10.82
CA ASP A 171 2.16 18.68 10.81
C ASP A 171 3.23 17.97 11.65
N ARG A 172 2.85 16.91 12.40
CA ARG A 172 3.75 16.18 13.29
C ARG A 172 4.76 15.34 12.49
N ILE A 173 6.03 15.46 12.86
CA ILE A 173 7.15 14.70 12.27
C ILE A 173 7.09 13.25 12.74
N LEU A 174 7.16 12.29 11.83
CA LEU A 174 6.97 10.87 12.12
C LEU A 174 8.25 10.14 12.61
N ASN A 175 8.91 10.65 13.65
CA ASN A 175 10.06 9.98 14.26
C ASN A 175 9.64 9.05 15.42
N GLY A 176 10.62 8.36 16.03
CA GLY A 176 10.38 7.51 17.22
C GLY A 176 10.00 8.31 18.48
N GLU A 177 10.50 9.55 18.60
CA GLU A 177 10.31 10.41 19.79
C GLU A 177 8.89 10.98 19.91
N ASN A 178 8.21 11.25 18.78
CA ASN A 178 6.88 11.86 18.73
C ASN A 178 5.73 10.84 18.90
N ARG A 179 6.03 9.59 19.26
CA ARG A 179 5.04 8.52 19.44
C ARG A 179 4.29 8.62 20.76
N VAL A 180 3.07 8.09 20.80
CA VAL A 180 2.35 7.81 22.05
C VAL A 180 3.18 6.83 22.91
N PRO A 181 3.25 7.00 24.25
CA PRO A 181 4.17 6.23 25.09
C PRO A 181 4.05 4.71 24.93
N THR A 182 2.82 4.20 24.80
CA THR A 182 2.53 2.76 24.63
C THR A 182 3.17 2.14 23.38
N MET A 183 3.33 2.93 22.31
CA MET A 183 3.85 2.47 21.01
C MET A 183 5.31 2.89 20.78
N SER A 184 5.95 3.54 21.76
CA SER A 184 7.33 4.04 21.67
C SER A 184 8.35 2.96 21.21
N ASN A 185 8.23 1.75 21.77
CA ASN A 185 9.11 0.61 21.51
C ASN A 185 8.63 -0.33 20.38
N THR A 186 7.54 0.00 19.70
CA THR A 186 7.04 -0.79 18.57
C THR A 186 7.49 -0.13 17.27
N ASP A 187 8.20 -0.84 16.40
CA ASP A 187 8.55 -0.32 15.08
C ASP A 187 7.31 -0.09 14.23
N LEU A 188 7.35 0.93 13.37
CA LEU A 188 6.25 1.26 12.46
C LEU A 188 6.78 1.29 11.03
N TYR A 189 6.20 0.45 10.19
CA TYR A 189 6.58 0.23 8.81
C TYR A 189 5.42 0.65 7.91
N ILE A 190 5.56 1.78 7.21
CA ILE A 190 4.46 2.33 6.41
C ILE A 190 4.81 2.23 4.93
N GLN A 191 4.07 1.39 4.22
CA GLN A 191 4.37 1.05 2.84
C GLN A 191 3.62 1.94 1.85
N THR A 192 4.36 2.41 0.86
CA THR A 192 3.91 3.08 -0.36
C THR A 192 4.52 2.35 -1.57
N SER A 193 4.29 2.86 -2.76
CA SER A 193 4.99 2.42 -3.96
C SER A 193 5.45 3.61 -4.77
N LEU A 194 6.62 3.49 -5.38
CA LEU A 194 7.10 4.49 -6.34
C LEU A 194 6.76 4.02 -7.76
N SER A 195 6.07 4.86 -8.52
CA SER A 195 5.95 4.68 -9.95
C SER A 195 7.26 5.08 -10.63
N PRO A 196 7.90 4.18 -11.39
CA PRO A 196 9.14 4.44 -12.09
C PRO A 196 8.92 5.23 -13.39
N THR A 197 7.71 5.22 -13.94
CA THR A 197 7.39 5.97 -15.14
C THR A 197 6.80 7.30 -14.75
N ALA A 198 7.47 8.40 -15.11
CA ALA A 198 6.98 9.74 -14.83
C ALA A 198 7.20 10.67 -16.02
N VAL A 199 6.17 11.48 -16.32
CA VAL A 199 6.31 12.70 -17.13
C VAL A 199 6.91 13.77 -16.22
N SER A 200 8.02 14.40 -16.64
CA SER A 200 8.52 15.58 -15.92
C SER A 200 7.56 16.75 -16.13
N GLU A 201 7.11 17.40 -15.05
CA GLU A 201 6.21 18.57 -15.14
C GLU A 201 6.83 19.71 -15.96
N LYS A 202 8.16 19.85 -15.85
CA LYS A 202 8.97 20.85 -16.56
C LYS A 202 9.21 20.50 -18.04
N ASN A 203 9.09 19.22 -18.43
CA ASN A 203 9.23 18.77 -19.82
C ASN A 203 8.23 17.66 -20.15
N LYS A 204 6.98 18.05 -20.44
CA LYS A 204 5.87 17.12 -20.72
C LYS A 204 6.07 16.22 -21.95
N ASN A 205 7.06 16.52 -22.80
CA ASN A 205 7.40 15.74 -23.98
C ASN A 205 8.37 14.58 -23.69
N GLN A 206 8.79 14.38 -22.43
CA GLN A 206 9.76 13.37 -22.05
C GLN A 206 9.21 12.50 -20.91
N LEU A 207 9.23 11.19 -21.13
CA LEU A 207 9.03 10.19 -20.09
C LEU A 207 10.40 9.75 -19.58
N VAL A 208 10.54 9.69 -18.26
CA VAL A 208 11.53 8.82 -17.61
C VAL A 208 10.80 7.52 -17.29
N LEU A 209 11.44 6.39 -17.60
CA LEU A 209 10.97 5.05 -17.31
C LEU A 209 12.07 4.34 -16.51
N ILE A 210 11.72 3.59 -15.47
CA ILE A 210 12.63 2.67 -14.79
C ILE A 210 12.02 1.27 -14.92
N GLY A 211 12.55 0.47 -15.84
CA GLY A 211 12.11 -0.89 -16.14
C GLY A 211 13.12 -1.93 -15.65
N PRO A 212 12.85 -3.24 -15.78
CA PRO A 212 13.92 -4.21 -15.71
C PRO A 212 14.80 -4.03 -16.96
N ASN A 213 16.06 -4.44 -16.89
CA ASN A 213 16.93 -4.49 -18.07
C ASN A 213 16.66 -5.75 -18.94
N ASP A 214 15.41 -6.24 -18.99
CA ASP A 214 15.07 -7.55 -19.58
C ASP A 214 14.82 -7.49 -21.10
N ASP A 215 14.30 -6.38 -21.63
CA ASP A 215 14.17 -6.17 -23.08
C ASP A 215 14.02 -4.66 -23.43
N PRO A 216 14.92 -4.07 -24.24
CA PRO A 216 14.89 -2.64 -24.59
C PRO A 216 13.71 -2.21 -25.45
N SER A 217 12.92 -3.15 -25.98
CA SER A 217 11.65 -2.87 -26.68
C SER A 217 10.44 -2.75 -25.73
N ARG A 218 10.63 -3.01 -24.43
CA ARG A 218 9.59 -3.05 -23.40
C ARG A 218 9.81 -1.98 -22.35
N ALA A 219 8.73 -1.32 -21.91
CA ALA A 219 8.79 -0.48 -20.71
C ALA A 219 7.40 -0.32 -20.06
N TYR A 220 7.12 -1.07 -19.00
CA TYR A 220 5.84 -1.07 -18.30
C TYR A 220 5.95 -0.47 -16.89
N ALA A 221 4.82 -0.15 -16.25
CA ALA A 221 4.80 0.31 -14.86
C ALA A 221 5.32 -0.81 -13.95
N LEU A 222 6.34 -0.49 -13.17
CA LEU A 222 6.92 -1.37 -12.17
C LEU A 222 6.99 -0.69 -10.83
N PHE A 223 5.94 -0.84 -10.04
CA PHE A 223 5.90 -0.29 -8.69
C PHE A 223 7.08 -0.80 -7.87
N ILE A 224 8.01 0.10 -7.58
CA ILE A 224 9.11 -0.16 -6.66
C ILE A 224 8.48 -0.10 -5.27
N PRO A 225 8.47 -1.20 -4.48
CA PRO A 225 7.90 -1.15 -3.15
C PRO A 225 8.80 -0.26 -2.29
N VAL A 226 8.22 0.77 -1.70
CA VAL A 226 8.92 1.71 -0.82
C VAL A 226 8.29 1.61 0.55
N GLN A 227 9.11 1.53 1.58
CA GLN A 227 8.66 1.59 2.95
C GLN A 227 9.30 2.78 3.65
N TYR A 228 8.47 3.54 4.35
CA TYR A 228 8.94 4.44 5.38
C TYR A 228 9.02 3.68 6.72
N SER A 229 10.23 3.49 7.23
CA SER A 229 10.48 2.75 8.46
C SER A 229 10.81 3.72 9.58
N VAL A 230 10.03 3.65 10.65
CA VAL A 230 10.27 4.36 11.90
C VAL A 230 10.65 3.35 12.97
N LYS A 231 11.85 3.49 13.53
CA LYS A 231 12.33 2.77 14.71
C LYS A 231 12.35 3.71 15.92
N SER A 232 12.64 3.18 17.11
CA SER A 232 12.75 3.98 18.34
C SER A 232 13.79 5.11 18.25
N SER A 233 14.90 4.89 17.52
CA SER A 233 16.05 5.80 17.43
C SER A 233 16.32 6.39 16.05
N SER A 234 15.59 5.99 15.01
CA SER A 234 15.90 6.34 13.61
C SER A 234 14.69 6.29 12.71
N THR A 235 14.76 7.02 11.59
CA THR A 235 13.78 6.97 10.49
C THR A 235 14.52 6.89 9.18
N PHE A 236 14.07 6.04 8.27
CA PHE A 236 14.70 5.86 6.96
C PHE A 236 13.69 5.29 5.97
N TYR A 237 14.02 5.41 4.68
CA TYR A 237 13.27 4.75 3.61
C TYR A 237 14.01 3.50 3.17
N ASN A 238 13.26 2.42 2.98
CA ASN A 238 13.75 1.20 2.36
C ASN A 238 13.04 1.00 1.03
N TYR A 239 13.82 0.71 -0.01
CA TYR A 239 13.30 0.07 -1.21
C TYR A 239 13.28 -1.44 -0.94
N ALA A 240 12.18 -2.14 -1.21
CA ALA A 240 12.20 -3.61 -1.24
C ALA A 240 12.78 -4.07 -2.58
N VAL A 241 14.07 -3.78 -2.75
CA VAL A 241 14.96 -4.26 -3.81
C VAL A 241 16.33 -4.47 -3.15
N TYR A 242 16.38 -5.36 -2.16
CA TYR A 242 17.62 -5.67 -1.42
C TYR A 242 18.52 -6.65 -2.20
N ASP A 243 18.66 -6.39 -3.50
CA ASP A 243 19.32 -7.26 -4.46
C ASP A 243 20.06 -6.36 -5.47
N ASP A 244 21.37 -6.26 -5.25
CA ASP A 244 22.32 -5.48 -6.04
C ASP A 244 22.40 -5.99 -7.50
N GLU A 245 21.93 -7.21 -7.76
CA GLU A 245 21.97 -7.88 -9.07
C GLU A 245 20.69 -7.67 -9.90
N LEU A 246 19.76 -6.79 -9.49
CA LEU A 246 18.59 -6.43 -10.29
C LEU A 246 18.83 -5.15 -11.12
N PRO A 247 19.37 -5.24 -12.35
CA PRO A 247 19.58 -4.09 -13.19
C PRO A 247 18.24 -3.46 -13.58
N PHE A 248 17.94 -2.32 -12.97
CA PHE A 248 16.92 -1.41 -13.46
C PHE A 248 17.49 -0.56 -14.58
N GLN A 249 16.87 -0.59 -15.76
CA GLN A 249 17.24 0.34 -16.84
C GLN A 249 16.43 1.63 -16.69
N VAL A 250 17.13 2.77 -16.59
CA VAL A 250 16.50 4.09 -16.72
C VAL A 250 16.52 4.52 -18.19
N THR A 251 15.34 4.54 -18.81
CA THR A 251 15.17 4.87 -20.24
C THR A 251 14.40 6.17 -20.38
N ARG A 252 14.92 7.09 -21.19
CA ARG A 252 14.27 8.37 -21.53
C ARG A 252 13.68 8.28 -22.93
N VAL A 253 12.36 8.42 -23.05
CA VAL A 253 11.66 8.39 -24.34
C VAL A 253 10.80 9.61 -24.55
N LYS A 254 10.52 9.94 -25.82
CA LYS A 254 9.60 11.03 -26.16
C LYS A 254 8.16 10.60 -25.85
N ALA A 255 7.50 11.32 -24.95
CA ALA A 255 6.09 11.14 -24.67
C ALA A 255 5.26 11.44 -25.93
N PRO A 256 4.28 10.60 -26.31
CA PRO A 256 3.42 10.92 -27.44
C PRO A 256 2.52 12.12 -27.09
N GLU A 257 2.18 12.97 -28.04
CA GLU A 257 1.31 14.14 -27.79
C GLU A 257 -0.13 13.76 -27.39
N LYS A 258 -0.54 12.50 -27.63
CA LYS A 258 -1.90 11.98 -27.48
C LYS A 258 -1.88 10.53 -27.02
N ALA A 259 -2.87 10.14 -26.22
CA ALA A 259 -3.08 8.75 -25.85
C ALA A 259 -3.66 7.97 -27.04
N LYS A 260 -2.85 7.11 -27.66
CA LYS A 260 -3.29 6.15 -28.68
C LYS A 260 -2.69 4.79 -28.35
N PHE A 261 -3.51 3.79 -28.03
CA PHE A 261 -3.04 2.47 -27.58
C PHE A 261 -1.91 1.88 -28.47
N LYS A 262 -1.97 2.02 -29.80
CA LYS A 262 -0.90 1.57 -30.72
C LYS A 262 0.47 2.25 -30.50
N GLN A 263 0.50 3.50 -30.02
CA GLN A 263 1.75 4.19 -29.65
C GLN A 263 2.26 3.77 -28.27
N TRP A 264 1.40 3.12 -27.46
CA TRP A 264 1.70 2.60 -26.14
C TRP A 264 1.89 1.07 -26.13
N THR A 265 1.83 0.38 -27.29
CA THR A 265 2.12 -1.06 -27.40
C THR A 265 3.49 -1.47 -26.80
N PRO A 266 4.58 -0.69 -26.92
CA PRO A 266 5.86 -0.98 -26.24
C PRO A 266 5.79 -1.01 -24.71
N TYR A 267 4.67 -0.59 -24.10
CA TYR A 267 4.50 -0.47 -22.66
C TYR A 267 3.68 -1.64 -22.07
N HIS A 268 3.66 -2.78 -22.78
CA HIS A 268 3.04 -4.04 -22.36
C HIS A 268 1.63 -3.87 -21.79
N LEU A 269 0.80 -3.20 -22.58
CA LEU A 269 -0.63 -3.06 -22.38
C LEU A 269 -1.26 -4.45 -22.17
N TYR A 270 -2.16 -4.54 -21.19
CA TYR A 270 -2.83 -5.79 -20.84
C TYR A 270 -4.03 -6.10 -21.76
N PRO A 271 -4.28 -7.39 -22.10
CA PRO A 271 -3.31 -8.49 -22.11
C PRO A 271 -2.43 -8.30 -23.35
N GLY A 272 -1.11 -8.38 -23.19
CA GLY A 272 -0.20 -8.17 -24.33
C GLY A 272 -0.48 -9.18 -25.45
N ASP A 273 -0.49 -8.71 -26.70
CA ASP A 273 -0.69 -9.56 -27.89
C ASP A 273 0.44 -10.62 -28.01
N GLY A 274 0.27 -11.78 -27.35
CA GLY A 274 1.10 -12.97 -27.56
C GLY A 274 2.28 -13.20 -26.60
N GLY A 275 2.15 -12.92 -25.31
CA GLY A 275 3.25 -13.16 -24.34
C GLY A 275 3.59 -14.64 -24.08
N MET A 276 4.83 -15.05 -24.40
CA MET A 276 5.53 -16.15 -23.72
C MET A 276 7.03 -15.83 -23.56
N LEU A 277 7.61 -16.39 -22.50
CA LEU A 277 8.97 -16.22 -21.96
C LEU A 277 10.11 -16.51 -22.97
N PHE A 278 11.32 -15.94 -22.77
CA PHE A 278 12.63 -16.64 -22.73
C PHE A 278 13.81 -15.68 -22.39
N ALA A 279 14.89 -16.24 -21.85
CA ALA A 279 16.05 -15.64 -21.12
C ALA A 279 17.16 -15.01 -22.03
N ASP A 280 18.27 -14.39 -21.59
CA ASP A 280 18.85 -13.90 -20.30
C ASP A 280 20.12 -13.06 -20.65
N PHE A 281 20.49 -12.03 -19.86
CA PHE A 281 21.77 -11.30 -19.98
C PHE A 281 22.25 -10.67 -18.65
N ASP A 282 23.55 -10.84 -18.39
CA ASP A 282 24.26 -10.57 -17.15
C ASP A 282 24.85 -9.13 -17.09
N SER A 283 24.62 -8.39 -16.00
CA SER A 283 25.31 -7.10 -15.76
C SER A 283 25.30 -6.67 -14.28
N HIS A 284 26.44 -6.77 -13.60
CA HIS A 284 26.61 -6.29 -12.22
C HIS A 284 26.65 -4.75 -12.11
N LEU A 285 26.10 -4.23 -11.02
CA LEU A 285 26.42 -2.93 -10.44
C LEU A 285 26.84 -3.14 -8.98
N HIS A 286 27.76 -2.33 -8.47
CA HIS A 286 28.22 -2.37 -7.08
C HIS A 286 28.03 -1.00 -6.40
N ASP A 287 27.85 -1.07 -5.08
CA ASP A 287 27.91 -0.02 -4.06
C ASP A 287 26.66 0.86 -3.80
N GLU A 288 26.58 1.31 -2.54
CA GLU A 288 25.37 1.62 -1.73
C GLU A 288 24.61 2.91 -2.08
N GLU A 289 24.91 3.57 -3.21
CA GLU A 289 24.16 4.73 -3.69
C GLU A 289 23.56 4.44 -5.06
N MET A 290 22.25 4.64 -5.21
CA MET A 290 21.58 4.49 -6.51
C MET A 290 22.09 5.62 -7.41
N HIS A 291 23.17 5.35 -8.16
CA HIS A 291 24.11 6.41 -8.50
C HIS A 291 23.73 7.21 -9.72
N PHE A 292 23.03 8.27 -9.37
CA PHE A 292 22.38 9.21 -10.22
C PHE A 292 23.28 10.29 -10.89
N GLY A 293 23.22 10.54 -12.21
CA GLY A 293 24.00 11.61 -12.90
C GLY A 293 23.24 12.49 -13.92
N GLU A 294 23.67 13.75 -14.08
CA GLU A 294 22.99 14.76 -14.94
C GLU A 294 23.65 14.91 -16.32
N LEU A 295 22.86 15.09 -17.39
CA LEU A 295 23.35 15.34 -18.76
C LEU A 295 23.26 16.85 -19.02
N GLU A 296 24.40 17.52 -19.24
CA GLU A 296 24.40 18.90 -19.70
C GLU A 296 23.89 18.97 -21.15
N ALA A 297 23.25 20.08 -21.51
CA ALA A 297 22.51 20.17 -22.77
C ALA A 297 23.41 20.30 -24.02
N GLU A 298 24.71 20.58 -23.84
CA GLU A 298 25.66 20.84 -24.93
C GLU A 298 25.92 19.60 -25.80
N ASP A 299 25.79 18.38 -25.25
CA ASP A 299 25.96 17.10 -25.99
C ASP A 299 24.82 16.80 -26.99
N LEU A 300 23.78 17.64 -27.07
CA LEU A 300 22.61 17.46 -27.96
C LEU A 300 22.45 18.54 -29.04
N GLU A 301 23.25 19.60 -29.05
CA GLU A 301 23.14 20.68 -30.05
C GLU A 301 24.02 20.46 -31.29
N ASP A 302 25.06 19.62 -31.21
CA ASP A 302 25.81 19.17 -32.40
C ASP A 302 24.96 18.17 -33.19
N GLY A 303 24.26 18.68 -34.20
CA GLY A 303 23.22 18.01 -35.00
C GLY A 303 23.69 16.85 -35.90
N GLY A 304 24.37 15.87 -35.32
CA GLY A 304 24.52 14.54 -35.89
C GLY A 304 23.16 13.86 -36.03
N ASP A 305 22.95 13.19 -37.16
CA ASP A 305 21.69 12.51 -37.50
C ASP A 305 21.43 11.33 -36.53
N VAL A 306 20.68 11.56 -35.45
CA VAL A 306 20.29 10.53 -34.47
C VAL A 306 19.16 9.65 -35.02
N THR A 307 19.43 9.02 -36.16
CA THR A 307 18.68 7.86 -36.68
C THR A 307 19.27 6.53 -36.17
N GLY A 308 20.37 6.57 -35.43
CA GLY A 308 20.86 5.44 -34.65
C GLY A 308 19.97 5.16 -33.44
N GLU A 309 19.61 3.89 -33.24
CA GLU A 309 18.87 3.37 -32.09
C GLU A 309 19.76 3.35 -30.83
N GLY A 310 20.26 4.53 -30.43
CA GLY A 310 21.13 4.73 -29.29
C GLY A 310 20.37 4.55 -27.98
N SER A 311 20.52 3.38 -27.36
CA SER A 311 20.12 3.14 -25.96
C SER A 311 21.00 3.97 -25.01
N TYR A 312 20.59 5.22 -24.74
CA TYR A 312 21.22 6.06 -23.72
C TYR A 312 20.76 5.64 -22.32
N SER A 313 21.39 4.62 -21.75
CA SER A 313 21.30 4.31 -20.33
C SER A 313 22.06 5.38 -19.52
N LYS A 314 21.44 6.54 -19.31
CA LYS A 314 21.94 7.51 -18.32
C LYS A 314 21.12 7.40 -17.05
N THR A 315 21.75 6.83 -16.04
CA THR A 315 21.32 6.90 -14.66
C THR A 315 21.21 8.40 -14.28
N GLY A 316 20.01 8.89 -13.88
CA GLY A 316 19.70 10.31 -13.49
C GLY A 316 18.93 10.46 -12.14
N PRO A 317 19.33 11.38 -11.21
CA PRO A 317 19.38 11.12 -9.75
C PRO A 317 18.08 11.16 -8.93
N MET A 318 17.62 10.03 -8.35
CA MET A 318 16.47 10.07 -7.43
C MET A 318 16.81 10.88 -6.18
N ALA A 319 16.20 12.05 -6.08
CA ALA A 319 16.37 12.93 -4.93
C ALA A 319 15.67 12.33 -3.71
N ASP A 320 16.27 12.54 -2.54
CA ASP A 320 15.73 12.05 -1.27
C ASP A 320 14.27 12.45 -1.10
N PHE A 321 13.45 11.52 -0.60
CA PHE A 321 12.03 11.79 -0.42
C PHE A 321 11.82 12.91 0.60
N PHE A 322 10.95 13.85 0.24
CA PHE A 322 10.63 15.05 1.00
C PHE A 322 11.87 15.89 1.35
N GLY A 323 12.82 15.99 0.40
CA GLY A 323 14.07 16.73 0.53
C GLY A 323 15.03 16.16 1.57
N GLY A 324 14.94 14.86 1.87
CA GLY A 324 15.74 14.19 2.91
C GLY A 324 15.30 14.49 4.34
N ALA A 325 14.24 15.26 4.53
CA ALA A 325 13.67 15.52 5.84
C ALA A 325 12.88 14.31 6.35
N THR A 326 12.84 14.14 7.68
CA THR A 326 11.87 13.24 8.31
C THR A 326 10.46 13.76 7.99
N PRO A 327 9.60 12.96 7.34
CA PRO A 327 8.30 13.40 6.84
C PRO A 327 7.31 13.72 7.95
N LYS A 328 6.36 14.59 7.61
CA LYS A 328 5.13 14.85 8.37
C LYS A 328 4.10 13.73 8.20
N ALA A 329 3.14 13.66 9.13
CA ALA A 329 2.00 12.77 9.05
C ALA A 329 1.23 12.87 7.72
N SER A 330 0.93 14.09 7.24
CA SER A 330 0.19 14.28 5.98
C SER A 330 0.95 13.76 4.76
N GLN A 331 2.28 13.95 4.73
CA GLN A 331 3.15 13.50 3.65
C GLN A 331 3.08 11.98 3.47
N ILE A 332 3.20 11.21 4.56
CA ILE A 332 3.11 9.74 4.48
C ILE A 332 1.68 9.25 4.29
N MET A 333 0.68 9.81 4.97
CA MET A 333 -0.71 9.42 4.75
C MET A 333 -1.13 9.60 3.29
N GLY A 334 -0.75 10.72 2.66
CA GLY A 334 -0.97 10.96 1.24
C GLY A 334 -0.23 9.93 0.38
N ALA A 335 1.10 9.88 0.49
CA ALA A 335 1.95 9.04 -0.37
C ALA A 335 1.55 7.56 -0.36
N THR A 336 1.20 7.02 0.81
CA THR A 336 0.89 5.59 1.00
C THR A 336 -0.51 5.19 0.51
N SER A 337 -1.41 6.16 0.31
CA SER A 337 -2.80 5.93 -0.11
C SER A 337 -3.15 6.49 -1.49
N ALA A 338 -2.16 6.84 -2.31
CA ALA A 338 -2.32 7.47 -3.63
C ALA A 338 -2.93 6.54 -4.70
N THR A 339 -4.15 6.04 -4.46
CA THR A 339 -4.85 5.07 -5.34
C THR A 339 -5.29 5.72 -6.67
N PHE A 340 -5.51 7.04 -6.67
CA PHE A 340 -5.82 7.80 -7.88
C PHE A 340 -4.63 8.03 -8.81
N ALA A 341 -3.42 7.64 -8.41
CA ALA A 341 -2.23 7.66 -9.27
C ALA A 341 -2.46 6.94 -10.61
N ARG A 342 -3.32 5.90 -10.65
CA ARG A 342 -3.71 5.20 -11.89
C ARG A 342 -4.47 6.05 -12.91
N PHE A 343 -5.06 7.16 -12.49
CA PHE A 343 -5.73 8.11 -13.37
C PHE A 343 -4.85 9.31 -13.74
N SER A 344 -3.60 9.33 -13.28
CA SER A 344 -2.70 10.47 -13.38
C SER A 344 -1.99 10.51 -14.73
N GLY A 345 -2.17 11.58 -15.51
CA GLY A 345 -1.49 11.76 -16.80
C GLY A 345 0.04 11.85 -16.68
N THR A 346 0.55 12.15 -15.48
CA THR A 346 1.99 12.14 -15.17
C THR A 346 2.56 10.76 -14.86
N ILE A 347 1.72 9.74 -14.64
CA ILE A 347 2.12 8.32 -14.63
C ILE A 347 1.43 7.62 -15.80
N PRO A 348 1.90 7.83 -17.04
CA PRO A 348 1.13 7.43 -18.20
C PRO A 348 1.18 5.92 -18.48
N SER A 349 2.20 5.18 -18.02
CA SER A 349 2.20 3.72 -18.19
C SER A 349 1.10 3.07 -17.34
N PHE A 350 1.00 3.40 -16.05
CA PHE A 350 -0.07 2.96 -15.15
C PHE A 350 -1.46 3.32 -15.70
N LEU A 351 -1.64 4.57 -16.14
CA LEU A 351 -2.87 5.03 -16.78
C LEU A 351 -3.21 4.21 -18.04
N MET A 352 -2.23 3.97 -18.91
CA MET A 352 -2.45 3.21 -20.15
C MET A 352 -2.66 1.71 -19.90
N GLN A 353 -2.02 1.14 -18.88
CA GLN A 353 -2.22 -0.23 -18.42
C GLN A 353 -3.62 -0.41 -17.83
N TRP A 354 -4.06 0.47 -16.92
CA TRP A 354 -5.45 0.50 -16.43
C TRP A 354 -6.46 0.59 -17.59
N LEU A 355 -6.26 1.56 -18.49
CA LEU A 355 -7.11 1.73 -19.69
C LEU A 355 -7.08 0.52 -20.63
N SER A 356 -5.98 -0.24 -20.69
CA SER A 356 -5.86 -1.41 -21.57
C SER A 356 -6.68 -2.60 -21.09
N VAL A 357 -6.72 -2.85 -19.76
CA VAL A 357 -7.63 -3.82 -19.15
C VAL A 357 -9.07 -3.50 -19.54
N GLN A 358 -9.51 -2.26 -19.32
CA GLN A 358 -10.87 -1.80 -19.68
C GLN A 358 -11.13 -1.94 -21.19
N ARG A 359 -10.14 -1.61 -22.04
CA ARG A 359 -10.24 -1.75 -23.49
C ARG A 359 -10.42 -3.21 -23.92
N ASN A 360 -9.69 -4.13 -23.29
CA ASN A 360 -9.79 -5.55 -23.60
C ASN A 360 -11.19 -6.08 -23.27
N THR A 361 -11.73 -5.76 -22.10
CA THR A 361 -13.10 -6.13 -21.69
C THR A 361 -14.13 -5.73 -22.75
N TYR A 362 -14.05 -4.51 -23.28
CA TYR A 362 -14.96 -4.07 -24.36
C TYR A 362 -14.72 -4.74 -25.71
N ILE A 363 -13.48 -5.12 -26.05
CA ILE A 363 -13.16 -5.83 -27.30
C ILE A 363 -13.65 -7.27 -27.28
N THR A 364 -13.53 -7.94 -26.14
CA THR A 364 -14.06 -9.30 -25.93
C THR A 364 -15.56 -9.32 -25.65
N GLY A 365 -16.13 -8.18 -25.25
CA GLY A 365 -17.56 -7.97 -25.07
C GLY A 365 -18.36 -7.90 -26.37
N SER A 366 -19.66 -7.60 -26.23
CA SER A 366 -20.61 -7.55 -27.33
C SER A 366 -20.29 -6.45 -28.34
N ILE A 367 -20.77 -6.63 -29.58
CA ILE A 367 -20.61 -5.61 -30.64
C ILE A 367 -21.19 -4.24 -30.25
N TRP A 368 -22.21 -4.20 -29.37
CA TRP A 368 -22.78 -2.95 -28.86
C TRP A 368 -21.83 -2.23 -27.90
N GLU A 369 -21.17 -2.97 -27.00
CA GLU A 369 -20.14 -2.43 -26.11
C GLU A 369 -18.92 -1.95 -26.91
N GLN A 370 -18.51 -2.68 -27.95
CA GLN A 370 -17.45 -2.24 -28.86
C GLN A 370 -17.80 -0.90 -29.54
N ILE A 371 -19.01 -0.77 -30.09
CA ILE A 371 -19.45 0.44 -30.80
C ILE A 371 -19.65 1.62 -29.83
N ALA A 372 -20.22 1.39 -28.65
CA ALA A 372 -20.54 2.45 -27.69
C ALA A 372 -19.35 2.85 -26.80
N CYS A 373 -18.64 1.90 -26.23
CA CYS A 373 -17.66 2.16 -25.17
C CYS A 373 -16.25 2.42 -25.69
N LEU A 374 -15.81 1.80 -26.79
CA LEU A 374 -14.44 2.02 -27.30
C LEU A 374 -14.17 3.47 -27.77
N PRO A 375 -15.08 4.18 -28.47
CA PRO A 375 -14.86 5.59 -28.80
C PRO A 375 -14.78 6.48 -27.55
N VAL A 376 -15.63 6.20 -26.57
CA VAL A 376 -15.69 6.90 -25.27
C VAL A 376 -14.41 6.68 -24.47
N LEU A 377 -13.92 5.44 -24.40
CA LEU A 377 -12.66 5.09 -23.74
C LEU A 377 -11.44 5.75 -24.42
N ASN A 378 -11.41 5.83 -25.76
CA ASN A 378 -10.35 6.53 -26.48
C ASN A 378 -10.38 8.06 -26.23
N ALA A 379 -11.58 8.66 -26.15
CA ALA A 379 -11.72 10.07 -25.80
C ALA A 379 -11.26 10.35 -24.37
N LEU A 380 -11.67 9.49 -23.42
CA LEU A 380 -11.25 9.53 -22.02
C LEU A 380 -9.73 9.36 -21.86
N ALA A 381 -9.13 8.39 -22.56
CA ALA A 381 -7.68 8.17 -22.52
C ALA A 381 -6.91 9.44 -22.86
N ASN A 382 -7.35 10.16 -23.90
CA ASN A 382 -6.77 11.44 -24.27
C ASN A 382 -7.04 12.52 -23.21
N LEU A 383 -8.26 12.60 -22.67
CA LEU A 383 -8.62 13.55 -21.63
C LEU A 383 -7.76 13.37 -20.36
N LEU A 384 -7.63 12.14 -19.85
CA LEU A 384 -6.86 11.85 -18.63
C LEU A 384 -5.35 12.07 -18.84
N TYR A 385 -4.84 11.73 -20.02
CA TYR A 385 -3.42 11.89 -20.35
C TYR A 385 -3.01 13.36 -20.58
N SER A 386 -3.79 14.13 -21.34
CA SER A 386 -3.37 15.48 -21.75
C SER A 386 -3.79 16.60 -20.81
N ASN A 387 -4.74 16.37 -19.90
CA ASN A 387 -5.29 17.43 -19.05
C ASN A 387 -4.46 17.65 -17.78
N SER A 388 -4.15 18.91 -17.46
CA SER A 388 -3.38 19.26 -16.28
C SER A 388 -4.05 18.90 -14.95
N PHE A 389 -5.37 18.71 -14.88
CA PHE A 389 -6.02 18.37 -13.60
C PHE A 389 -5.63 16.97 -13.09
N THR A 390 -5.23 16.03 -13.96
CA THR A 390 -4.82 14.68 -13.51
C THR A 390 -3.37 14.62 -13.03
N THR A 391 -2.57 15.68 -13.26
CA THR A 391 -1.14 15.79 -12.89
C THR A 391 -0.90 15.46 -11.41
N ASN A 392 -1.82 15.87 -10.53
CA ASN A 392 -1.66 15.86 -9.08
C ASN A 392 -2.42 14.70 -8.39
N PHE A 393 -3.00 13.79 -9.17
CA PHE A 393 -3.55 12.52 -8.65
C PHE A 393 -2.46 11.54 -8.19
N SER A 394 -1.25 11.71 -8.70
CA SER A 394 -0.04 11.09 -8.18
C SER A 394 0.74 12.11 -7.35
N ILE A 395 1.31 11.66 -6.24
CA ILE A 395 2.02 12.55 -5.30
C ILE A 395 3.49 12.60 -5.68
N CYS A 396 4.05 13.80 -5.77
CA CYS A 396 5.47 13.97 -6.01
C CYS A 396 6.29 13.49 -4.80
N SER A 397 7.45 12.86 -5.02
CA SER A 397 8.35 12.48 -3.91
C SER A 397 8.83 13.66 -3.07
N GLN A 398 8.74 14.90 -3.58
CA GLN A 398 9.11 16.15 -2.89
C GLN A 398 7.93 16.93 -2.30
N TRP A 399 6.69 16.40 -2.35
CA TRP A 399 5.49 17.14 -1.97
C TRP A 399 5.62 17.75 -0.54
N PRO A 400 5.34 19.05 -0.33
CA PRO A 400 4.55 19.95 -1.19
C PRO A 400 5.29 20.60 -2.37
N GLU A 401 6.59 20.38 -2.53
CA GLU A 401 7.33 20.98 -3.65
C GLU A 401 6.99 20.30 -5.00
N PRO A 402 6.97 21.06 -6.12
CA PRO A 402 6.69 20.51 -7.45
C PRO A 402 7.74 19.53 -7.94
N CYS A 403 7.34 18.59 -8.78
CA CYS A 403 8.23 17.55 -9.30
C CYS A 403 9.28 18.09 -10.29
N GLY A 404 10.54 17.80 -9.99
CA GLY A 404 11.70 18.06 -10.83
C GLY A 404 11.85 17.08 -11.99
N LYS A 405 13.10 16.84 -12.40
CA LYS A 405 13.45 15.95 -13.52
C LYS A 405 13.80 14.53 -13.06
N SER A 406 14.07 14.36 -11.77
CA SER A 406 14.60 13.14 -11.19
C SER A 406 13.81 12.69 -9.95
N ASP A 407 12.65 13.31 -9.73
CA ASP A 407 11.71 12.94 -8.68
C ASP A 407 10.78 11.83 -9.14
N GLY A 408 10.62 10.82 -8.29
CA GLY A 408 9.63 9.78 -8.48
C GLY A 408 8.22 10.25 -8.08
N ARG A 409 7.22 9.42 -8.37
CA ARG A 409 5.83 9.69 -7.99
C ARG A 409 5.26 8.54 -7.17
N PHE A 410 4.73 8.85 -6.00
CA PHE A 410 4.10 7.87 -5.14
C PHE A 410 2.74 7.44 -5.69
N ALA A 411 2.46 6.15 -5.50
CA ALA A 411 1.19 5.47 -5.71
C ALA A 411 0.88 4.60 -4.49
N ASP A 412 -0.39 4.23 -4.32
CA ASP A 412 -0.86 3.43 -3.17
C ASP A 412 0.00 2.17 -2.93
N GLY A 413 0.44 1.94 -1.68
CA GLY A 413 1.31 0.81 -1.32
C GLY A 413 0.68 -0.56 -1.61
N GLY A 414 -0.65 -0.63 -1.66
CA GLY A 414 -1.40 -1.80 -2.07
C GLY A 414 -1.07 -2.31 -3.48
N ASN A 415 -0.43 -1.52 -4.35
CA ASN A 415 0.11 -1.95 -5.64
C ASN A 415 1.40 -2.79 -5.55
N THR A 416 1.89 -3.09 -4.34
CA THR A 416 3.14 -3.84 -4.13
C THR A 416 2.97 -4.98 -3.13
N ASP A 417 3.09 -4.73 -1.82
CA ASP A 417 2.85 -5.71 -0.76
C ASP A 417 1.60 -5.31 0.03
N GLY A 418 0.49 -5.99 -0.26
CA GLY A 418 -0.88 -5.51 0.01
C GLY A 418 -1.27 -5.53 1.49
N PRO A 419 -1.06 -6.66 2.20
CA PRO A 419 -1.01 -6.69 3.66
C PRO A 419 0.31 -6.23 4.31
N SER A 420 1.34 -5.85 3.54
CA SER A 420 2.67 -5.46 4.03
C SER A 420 3.36 -6.55 4.89
N LEU A 421 3.12 -7.83 4.59
CA LEU A 421 3.64 -8.98 5.37
C LEU A 421 5.08 -9.35 4.97
N ALA A 422 5.39 -9.36 3.67
CA ALA A 422 6.71 -9.76 3.18
C ALA A 422 7.78 -8.77 3.63
N GLN A 423 7.51 -7.47 3.49
CA GLN A 423 8.40 -6.44 4.02
C GLN A 423 8.52 -6.51 5.56
N ASN A 424 7.44 -6.84 6.27
CA ASN A 424 7.46 -6.90 7.74
C ASN A 424 8.38 -8.05 8.21
N ILE A 425 8.16 -9.28 7.71
CA ILE A 425 9.03 -10.42 8.04
C ILE A 425 10.47 -10.16 7.56
N GLY A 426 10.65 -9.57 6.37
CA GLY A 426 11.96 -9.17 5.86
C GLY A 426 12.72 -8.25 6.80
N HIS A 427 12.09 -7.21 7.32
CA HIS A 427 12.75 -6.33 8.31
C HIS A 427 13.08 -7.02 9.63
N TYR A 428 12.33 -8.05 10.05
CA TYR A 428 12.78 -8.89 11.17
C TYR A 428 14.12 -9.56 10.81
N HIS A 429 14.20 -10.18 9.64
CA HIS A 429 15.39 -10.88 9.15
C HIS A 429 16.62 -9.98 8.89
N THR A 430 16.42 -8.66 8.72
CA THR A 430 17.53 -7.69 8.60
C THR A 430 18.16 -7.28 9.94
N TYR A 431 17.62 -7.66 11.09
CA TYR A 431 18.25 -7.36 12.38
C TYR A 431 19.43 -8.31 12.68
N ASP A 432 20.55 -7.75 13.15
CA ASP A 432 21.71 -8.52 13.63
C ASP A 432 21.35 -9.47 14.78
N GLU A 433 20.33 -9.11 15.57
CA GLU A 433 19.80 -9.88 16.72
C GLU A 433 18.63 -10.81 16.35
N ALA A 434 18.31 -10.99 15.05
CA ALA A 434 17.19 -11.82 14.61
C ALA A 434 17.44 -13.32 14.84
N ASP A 435 16.75 -13.93 15.81
CA ASP A 435 16.82 -15.38 16.03
C ASP A 435 15.85 -16.13 15.10
N LEU A 436 16.36 -16.56 13.95
CA LEU A 436 15.59 -17.35 12.97
C LEU A 436 15.24 -18.76 13.47
N SER A 437 15.79 -19.22 14.59
CA SER A 437 15.44 -20.49 15.22
C SER A 437 14.18 -20.39 16.09
N GLU A 438 13.82 -19.18 16.55
CA GLU A 438 12.56 -18.94 17.24
C GLU A 438 11.38 -18.81 16.27
N THR A 439 10.19 -19.20 16.73
CA THR A 439 8.97 -19.11 15.93
C THR A 439 8.40 -17.69 15.96
N LEU A 440 8.34 -17.05 14.81
CA LEU A 440 7.74 -15.73 14.66
C LEU A 440 6.21 -15.83 14.69
N LYS A 441 5.53 -14.98 15.46
CA LYS A 441 4.07 -14.86 15.45
C LYS A 441 3.66 -13.57 14.72
N VAL A 442 2.84 -13.69 13.69
CA VAL A 442 2.31 -12.52 12.98
C VAL A 442 0.78 -12.56 12.95
N ILE A 443 0.15 -11.47 13.40
CA ILE A 443 -1.27 -11.24 13.19
C ILE A 443 -1.44 -10.44 11.90
N VAL A 444 -2.22 -10.95 10.95
CA VAL A 444 -2.47 -10.32 9.66
C VAL A 444 -3.92 -9.84 9.61
N THR A 445 -4.16 -8.53 9.54
CA THR A 445 -5.51 -7.97 9.37
C THR A 445 -5.75 -7.63 7.90
N ASN A 446 -6.47 -8.51 7.20
CA ASN A 446 -6.83 -8.31 5.80
C ASN A 446 -8.18 -7.59 5.70
N ASN A 447 -8.09 -6.29 5.44
CA ASN A 447 -9.20 -5.35 5.31
C ASN A 447 -9.57 -5.10 3.82
N ASN A 448 -8.83 -5.70 2.88
CA ASN A 448 -8.84 -5.41 1.45
C ASN A 448 -10.20 -5.59 0.76
N PHE A 449 -10.37 -4.82 -0.31
CA PHE A 449 -11.58 -4.66 -1.12
C PHE A 449 -12.34 -5.96 -1.40
N PHE A 450 -13.66 -5.92 -1.27
CA PHE A 450 -14.55 -7.03 -1.60
C PHE A 450 -15.03 -6.89 -3.04
N GLU A 451 -14.36 -7.60 -3.93
CA GLU A 451 -14.91 -8.27 -5.13
C GLU A 451 -13.79 -9.20 -5.65
N ASP A 452 -13.82 -10.42 -5.10
CA ASP A 452 -13.45 -11.73 -5.68
C ASP A 452 -12.03 -12.35 -5.67
N THR A 453 -10.96 -11.78 -5.09
CA THR A 453 -9.71 -12.57 -4.89
C THR A 453 -8.99 -12.42 -3.55
N ASN A 454 -8.75 -13.57 -2.92
CA ASN A 454 -7.73 -13.73 -1.88
C ASN A 454 -6.29 -13.63 -2.41
N ALA A 455 -6.08 -13.42 -3.72
CA ALA A 455 -4.78 -13.39 -4.40
C ALA A 455 -3.72 -12.52 -3.72
N LYS A 456 -4.11 -11.40 -3.08
CA LYS A 456 -3.18 -10.58 -2.27
C LYS A 456 -2.55 -11.36 -1.11
N PHE A 457 -3.33 -12.15 -0.37
CA PHE A 457 -2.82 -13.00 0.72
C PHE A 457 -2.20 -14.29 0.18
N LEU A 458 -2.82 -14.92 -0.82
CA LEU A 458 -2.28 -16.14 -1.46
C LEU A 458 -0.90 -15.89 -2.10
N SER A 459 -0.59 -14.66 -2.53
CA SER A 459 0.70 -14.32 -3.14
C SER A 459 1.93 -14.53 -2.25
N TYR A 460 1.75 -14.67 -0.94
CA TYR A 460 2.82 -15.05 0.00
C TYR A 460 3.19 -16.54 -0.06
N PHE A 461 2.32 -17.37 -0.62
CA PHE A 461 2.42 -18.83 -0.67
C PHE A 461 2.79 -19.32 -2.08
N SER A 462 3.07 -20.61 -2.21
CA SER A 462 3.04 -21.26 -3.53
C SER A 462 1.59 -21.41 -3.97
N THR A 463 1.28 -21.02 -5.20
CA THR A 463 -0.07 -21.04 -5.79
C THR A 463 -0.01 -21.51 -7.24
N THR A 464 -1.15 -21.64 -7.91
CA THR A 464 -1.20 -21.86 -9.37
C THR A 464 -0.75 -20.66 -10.20
N PHE A 465 -0.93 -19.42 -9.71
CA PHE A 465 -0.68 -18.20 -10.50
C PHE A 465 0.75 -17.66 -10.37
N ASN A 466 1.51 -18.10 -9.36
CA ASN A 466 2.96 -17.84 -9.22
C ASN A 466 3.80 -19.12 -9.40
N GLN A 467 3.22 -20.23 -9.87
CA GLN A 467 3.95 -21.47 -10.10
C GLN A 467 5.10 -21.26 -11.11
N GLY A 468 6.33 -21.58 -10.69
CA GLY A 468 7.52 -21.40 -11.52
C GLY A 468 8.04 -19.96 -11.60
N VAL A 469 7.43 -19.02 -10.87
CA VAL A 469 7.97 -17.67 -10.68
C VAL A 469 8.90 -17.68 -9.48
N THR A 470 10.18 -17.32 -9.66
CA THR A 470 11.12 -17.17 -8.56
C THR A 470 10.62 -16.11 -7.56
N PRO A 471 10.71 -16.32 -6.24
CA PRO A 471 10.48 -15.28 -5.24
C PRO A 471 11.21 -13.98 -5.60
N GLY A 472 10.54 -12.83 -5.51
CA GLY A 472 11.08 -11.54 -5.94
C GLY A 472 11.12 -11.28 -7.46
N ALA A 473 10.93 -12.28 -8.33
CA ALA A 473 10.74 -12.04 -9.76
C ALA A 473 9.36 -11.42 -10.06
N TYR A 474 9.16 -10.87 -11.27
CA TYR A 474 7.88 -10.24 -11.62
C TYR A 474 6.78 -11.25 -11.95
N VAL A 475 5.59 -11.03 -11.39
CA VAL A 475 4.37 -11.81 -11.66
C VAL A 475 3.22 -10.89 -12.05
N TRP A 476 2.39 -11.33 -13.00
CA TRP A 476 1.07 -10.73 -13.22
C TRP A 476 0.06 -11.46 -12.32
N PRO A 477 -0.39 -10.85 -11.21
CA PRO A 477 -1.33 -11.49 -10.30
C PRO A 477 -2.72 -11.59 -10.98
N PRO A 478 -3.50 -12.62 -10.66
CA PRO A 478 -4.82 -12.82 -11.27
C PRO A 478 -5.74 -11.65 -10.97
N GLY A 479 -6.78 -11.53 -11.81
CA GLY A 479 -7.76 -10.46 -11.75
C GLY A 479 -8.58 -10.46 -10.47
N THR A 480 -9.50 -9.51 -10.36
CA THR A 480 -10.44 -9.45 -9.24
C THR A 480 -11.31 -10.70 -9.17
N VAL A 481 -11.88 -11.19 -10.28
CA VAL A 481 -12.76 -12.37 -10.32
C VAL A 481 -12.06 -13.62 -10.89
N PRO A 482 -12.45 -14.86 -10.52
CA PRO A 482 -12.09 -16.06 -11.27
C PRO A 482 -12.51 -15.99 -12.74
N GLY A 483 -11.55 -15.73 -13.64
CA GLY A 483 -11.76 -15.50 -15.07
C GLY A 483 -11.64 -14.04 -15.51
N ASP A 484 -11.43 -13.09 -14.58
CA ASP A 484 -11.08 -11.71 -14.92
C ASP A 484 -9.71 -11.60 -15.60
N ALA A 485 -9.56 -10.50 -16.32
CA ALA A 485 -8.27 -9.94 -16.68
C ALA A 485 -7.34 -9.83 -15.46
N ALA A 486 -6.10 -10.32 -15.58
CA ALA A 486 -5.04 -10.12 -14.58
C ALA A 486 -4.88 -8.64 -14.24
N GLN A 487 -4.33 -8.34 -13.06
CA GLN A 487 -4.26 -6.94 -12.61
C GLN A 487 -3.40 -6.09 -13.56
N GLU A 488 -3.67 -4.79 -13.54
CA GLU A 488 -3.24 -3.82 -14.54
C GLU A 488 -1.70 -3.82 -14.74
N ASN A 489 -0.95 -4.08 -13.66
CA ASN A 489 0.51 -4.01 -13.62
C ASN A 489 1.05 -5.24 -12.88
N PRO A 490 2.25 -5.74 -13.23
CA PRO A 490 2.89 -6.82 -12.50
C PRO A 490 3.56 -6.30 -11.23
N TRP A 491 3.71 -7.18 -10.25
CA TRP A 491 4.39 -6.87 -8.99
C TRP A 491 5.59 -7.79 -8.80
N ARG A 492 6.50 -7.41 -7.90
CA ARG A 492 7.49 -8.33 -7.35
C ARG A 492 6.75 -9.46 -6.63
N SER A 493 7.12 -10.71 -6.92
CA SER A 493 6.54 -11.89 -6.29
C SER A 493 6.78 -11.83 -4.78
N MET A 494 5.70 -11.64 -4.03
CA MET A 494 5.68 -11.60 -2.57
C MET A 494 5.83 -12.99 -1.95
N GLN A 495 6.09 -14.04 -2.73
CA GLN A 495 6.16 -15.39 -2.18
C GLN A 495 7.27 -15.44 -1.13
N ILE A 496 6.90 -15.78 0.10
CA ILE A 496 7.78 -15.85 1.28
C ILE A 496 7.59 -17.15 2.04
N PHE A 497 6.60 -17.98 1.68
CA PHE A 497 6.38 -19.31 2.23
C PHE A 497 6.49 -20.38 1.15
N SER A 498 7.09 -21.51 1.52
CA SER A 498 7.24 -22.68 0.64
C SER A 498 5.94 -23.50 0.54
N ASP A 499 5.07 -23.35 1.52
CA ASP A 499 3.78 -24.02 1.62
C ASP A 499 2.85 -23.63 0.45
N TYR A 500 2.10 -24.61 -0.07
CA TYR A 500 1.09 -24.38 -1.10
C TYR A 500 -0.25 -24.00 -0.47
N LEU A 501 -0.88 -22.95 -1.00
CA LEU A 501 -2.22 -22.52 -0.58
C LEU A 501 -3.00 -22.03 -1.81
N ASP A 502 -4.18 -22.60 -2.02
CA ASP A 502 -5.16 -22.12 -3.00
C ASP A 502 -6.38 -21.50 -2.32
N ASP A 503 -7.27 -20.94 -3.13
CA ASP A 503 -8.46 -20.24 -2.65
C ASP A 503 -9.42 -21.18 -1.89
N GLU A 504 -9.62 -22.40 -2.38
CA GLU A 504 -10.46 -23.42 -1.71
C GLU A 504 -9.91 -23.78 -0.33
N SER A 505 -8.59 -24.02 -0.23
CA SER A 505 -7.92 -24.36 1.04
C SER A 505 -7.96 -23.21 2.04
N LEU A 506 -7.77 -21.96 1.58
CA LEU A 506 -7.89 -20.76 2.40
C LEU A 506 -9.33 -20.56 2.91
N LEU A 507 -10.32 -20.69 2.04
CA LEU A 507 -11.74 -20.59 2.41
C LEU A 507 -12.15 -21.70 3.39
N ALA A 508 -11.65 -22.93 3.21
CA ALA A 508 -11.88 -24.05 4.11
C ALA A 508 -11.21 -23.87 5.49
N ALA A 509 -10.11 -23.12 5.58
CA ALA A 509 -9.43 -22.79 6.83
C ALA A 509 -10.13 -21.66 7.63
N PHE A 510 -11.03 -20.89 7.01
CA PHE A 510 -11.72 -19.80 7.69
C PHE A 510 -12.78 -20.29 8.68
N ASN A 511 -12.61 -19.87 9.93
CA ASN A 511 -13.56 -20.06 11.00
C ASN A 511 -14.32 -18.75 11.25
N THR A 512 -15.62 -18.70 10.98
CA THR A 512 -16.46 -17.53 11.27
C THR A 512 -16.48 -17.22 12.77
N ILE A 513 -16.50 -15.93 13.12
CA ILE A 513 -16.75 -15.46 14.49
C ILE A 513 -18.28 -15.26 14.65
N PRO A 514 -18.97 -16.02 15.53
CA PRO A 514 -20.43 -16.02 15.60
C PRO A 514 -21.03 -14.63 15.80
N GLY A 515 -22.11 -14.33 15.07
CA GLY A 515 -22.80 -13.04 15.13
C GLY A 515 -22.10 -11.89 14.41
N THR A 516 -21.02 -12.15 13.66
CA THR A 516 -20.25 -11.11 12.95
C THR A 516 -19.98 -11.51 11.49
N THR A 517 -19.48 -10.57 10.69
CA THR A 517 -18.94 -10.82 9.34
C THR A 517 -17.44 -11.17 9.34
N LEU A 518 -16.86 -11.49 10.50
CA LEU A 518 -15.42 -11.72 10.65
C LEU A 518 -15.09 -13.22 10.53
N THR A 519 -13.97 -13.53 9.88
CA THR A 519 -13.40 -14.88 9.85
C THR A 519 -11.95 -14.87 10.35
N THR A 520 -11.52 -16.00 10.92
CA THR A 520 -10.14 -16.21 11.36
C THR A 520 -9.58 -17.49 10.79
N ALA A 521 -8.32 -17.49 10.35
CA ALA A 521 -7.57 -18.71 10.03
C ALA A 521 -6.20 -18.67 10.74
N VAL A 522 -5.68 -19.84 11.10
CA VAL A 522 -4.33 -19.99 11.68
C VAL A 522 -3.50 -20.88 10.77
N TYR A 523 -2.27 -20.45 10.49
CA TYR A 523 -1.31 -21.20 9.67
C TYR A 523 0.00 -21.38 10.43
N GLU A 524 0.61 -22.55 10.30
CA GLU A 524 2.03 -22.75 10.59
C GLU A 524 2.76 -22.95 9.26
N VAL A 525 3.71 -22.09 8.96
CA VAL A 525 4.42 -22.04 7.66
C VAL A 525 5.92 -21.89 7.91
N THR A 526 6.73 -22.16 6.88
CA THR A 526 8.18 -21.92 6.93
C THR A 526 8.61 -20.93 5.86
N THR A 527 9.43 -19.96 6.22
CA THR A 527 9.92 -18.97 5.25
C THR A 527 10.79 -19.62 4.17
N LEU A 528 10.66 -19.13 2.94
CA LEU A 528 11.63 -19.33 1.88
C LEU A 528 12.42 -18.05 1.62
N ASP A 529 13.46 -18.14 0.81
CA ASP A 529 14.32 -17.01 0.49
C ASP A 529 13.67 -16.09 -0.53
N ASN A 530 13.58 -14.80 -0.21
CA ASN A 530 13.09 -13.76 -1.11
C ASN A 530 13.95 -12.50 -0.90
N PRO A 531 15.09 -12.37 -1.63
CA PRO A 531 16.09 -11.33 -1.38
C PRO A 531 15.53 -9.93 -1.62
N VAL A 532 14.64 -9.76 -2.61
CA VAL A 532 13.93 -8.49 -2.89
C VAL A 532 13.26 -7.92 -1.64
N PHE A 533 12.63 -8.76 -0.82
CA PHE A 533 11.98 -8.35 0.43
C PHE A 533 12.88 -8.53 1.67
N GLY A 534 14.12 -9.01 1.52
CA GLY A 534 15.04 -9.30 2.62
C GLY A 534 14.65 -10.52 3.47
N VAL A 535 13.75 -11.39 2.97
CA VAL A 535 13.27 -12.56 3.72
C VAL A 535 14.24 -13.73 3.53
N LYS A 536 14.74 -14.25 4.65
CA LYS A 536 15.65 -15.40 4.72
C LYS A 536 14.85 -16.69 4.90
N ALA A 537 15.28 -17.76 4.25
CA ALA A 537 14.66 -19.08 4.39
C ALA A 537 14.82 -19.71 5.78
N GLY A 538 13.86 -20.56 6.16
CA GLY A 538 13.97 -21.52 7.27
C GLY A 538 13.39 -21.09 8.63
N GLN A 539 12.92 -19.86 8.79
CA GLN A 539 12.22 -19.47 10.02
C GLN A 539 10.80 -20.06 10.04
N ARG A 540 10.40 -20.62 11.18
CA ARG A 540 9.01 -21.03 11.43
C ARG A 540 8.16 -19.80 11.74
N VAL A 541 7.02 -19.67 11.08
CA VAL A 541 6.09 -18.56 11.31
C VAL A 541 4.70 -19.11 11.62
N GLN A 542 4.09 -18.62 12.69
CA GLN A 542 2.67 -18.80 13.00
C GLN A 542 1.92 -17.53 12.57
N LEU A 543 0.93 -17.70 11.70
CA LEU A 543 0.08 -16.60 11.22
C LEU A 543 -1.31 -16.71 11.85
N LEU A 544 -1.84 -15.61 12.36
CA LEU A 544 -3.28 -15.43 12.64
C LEU A 544 -3.84 -14.46 11.60
N LEU A 545 -4.54 -14.99 10.59
CA LEU A 545 -5.25 -14.17 9.61
C LEU A 545 -6.61 -13.77 10.18
N LEU A 546 -6.85 -12.47 10.30
CA LEU A 546 -8.12 -11.84 10.65
C LEU A 546 -8.68 -11.18 9.38
N GLN A 547 -9.85 -11.64 8.94
CA GLN A 547 -10.47 -11.26 7.67
C GLN A 547 -11.84 -10.61 7.89
N ILE A 548 -12.11 -9.54 7.16
CA ILE A 548 -13.43 -8.89 7.12
C ILE A 548 -14.19 -9.36 5.88
N ASN A 549 -15.41 -9.85 6.06
CA ASN A 549 -16.31 -10.26 4.99
C ASN A 549 -17.49 -9.29 4.88
N SER A 550 -17.18 -8.02 4.63
CA SER A 550 -18.14 -6.91 4.58
C SER A 550 -18.18 -6.27 3.19
N ASP A 551 -19.39 -5.96 2.75
CA ASP A 551 -19.76 -5.27 1.51
C ASP A 551 -19.58 -3.74 1.57
N ILE A 552 -19.21 -3.17 2.72
CA ILE A 552 -18.91 -1.75 2.86
C ILE A 552 -17.82 -1.35 1.84
N PRO A 553 -17.99 -0.30 1.02
CA PRO A 553 -16.97 0.12 0.06
C PRO A 553 -15.67 0.57 0.72
N THR A 554 -14.53 0.30 0.08
CA THR A 554 -13.23 0.90 0.46
C THR A 554 -13.08 2.34 -0.01
N ALA A 555 -13.75 2.68 -1.12
CA ALA A 555 -13.74 3.97 -1.80
C ALA A 555 -15.01 4.77 -1.48
N ILE A 556 -14.92 5.66 -0.49
CA ILE A 556 -16.05 6.48 -0.02
C ILE A 556 -15.68 7.95 -0.25
N PHE A 557 -16.30 8.61 -1.24
CA PHE A 557 -15.90 9.97 -1.65
C PHE A 557 -17.02 11.01 -1.71
N THR A 558 -18.25 10.60 -2.05
CA THR A 558 -19.40 11.54 -2.08
C THR A 558 -20.03 11.69 -0.71
N ALA A 559 -20.60 12.87 -0.42
CA ALA A 559 -21.41 13.10 0.78
C ALA A 559 -22.55 12.05 0.96
N SER A 560 -23.11 11.53 -0.14
CA SER A 560 -24.10 10.45 -0.11
C SER A 560 -23.50 9.13 0.35
N GLN A 561 -22.36 8.70 -0.22
CA GLN A 561 -21.65 7.49 0.22
C GLN A 561 -21.18 7.62 1.67
N ILE A 562 -20.65 8.78 2.07
CA ILE A 562 -20.19 9.05 3.45
C ILE A 562 -21.37 8.85 4.41
N THR A 563 -22.47 9.59 4.22
CA THR A 563 -23.68 9.47 5.05
C THR A 563 -24.23 8.03 5.11
N GLN A 564 -24.22 7.31 3.97
CA GLN A 564 -24.69 5.92 3.90
C GLN A 564 -23.79 4.93 4.66
N ASN A 565 -22.48 5.20 4.73
CA ASN A 565 -21.50 4.26 5.28
C ASN A 565 -20.97 4.65 6.67
N THR A 566 -21.22 5.87 7.18
CA THR A 566 -20.83 6.29 8.55
C THR A 566 -21.26 5.28 9.61
N VAL A 567 -22.54 4.89 9.63
CA VAL A 567 -23.06 3.94 10.63
C VAL A 567 -22.56 2.51 10.39
N PRO A 568 -22.62 1.93 9.16
CA PRO A 568 -22.01 0.63 8.88
C PRO A 568 -20.53 0.52 9.28
N LEU A 569 -19.73 1.57 9.05
CA LEU A 569 -18.33 1.62 9.47
C LEU A 569 -18.19 1.64 11.00
N ALA A 570 -18.95 2.51 11.68
CA ALA A 570 -18.91 2.57 13.15
C ALA A 570 -19.34 1.24 13.80
N GLU A 571 -20.38 0.60 13.26
CA GLU A 571 -20.80 -0.74 13.72
C GLU A 571 -19.79 -1.83 13.38
N LEU A 572 -19.08 -1.77 12.25
CA LEU A 572 -17.98 -2.70 11.93
C LEU A 572 -16.87 -2.61 13.00
N ALA A 573 -16.38 -1.40 13.30
CA ALA A 573 -15.35 -1.22 14.33
C ALA A 573 -15.83 -1.65 15.72
N LYS A 574 -17.08 -1.34 16.08
CA LYS A 574 -17.70 -1.77 17.34
C LYS A 574 -17.86 -3.28 17.44
N THR A 575 -18.27 -3.94 16.35
CA THR A 575 -18.45 -5.40 16.27
C THR A 575 -17.12 -6.11 16.49
N ILE A 576 -16.04 -5.60 15.89
CA ILE A 576 -14.69 -6.10 16.12
C ILE A 576 -14.30 -5.89 17.59
N ALA A 577 -14.39 -4.65 18.09
CA ALA A 577 -13.96 -4.28 19.44
C ALA A 577 -14.70 -5.04 20.57
N SER A 578 -15.99 -5.30 20.38
CA SER A 578 -16.85 -5.98 21.37
C SER A 578 -16.82 -7.51 21.30
N SER A 579 -16.18 -8.12 20.30
CA SER A 579 -16.21 -9.57 20.12
C SER A 579 -15.33 -10.32 21.14
N ASP A 580 -15.95 -10.94 22.13
CA ASP A 580 -15.28 -11.78 23.13
C ASP A 580 -14.64 -13.04 22.51
N GLU A 581 -15.29 -13.63 21.51
CA GLU A 581 -14.77 -14.77 20.75
C GLU A 581 -13.49 -14.39 19.99
N LEU A 582 -13.45 -13.21 19.36
CA LEU A 582 -12.25 -12.70 18.70
C LEU A 582 -11.09 -12.57 19.69
N VAL A 583 -11.34 -11.93 20.84
CA VAL A 583 -10.34 -11.76 21.90
C VAL A 583 -9.85 -13.11 22.41
N SER A 584 -10.75 -14.08 22.61
CA SER A 584 -10.39 -15.44 23.01
C SER A 584 -9.53 -16.16 21.97
N ARG A 585 -9.83 -16.02 20.67
CA ARG A 585 -9.00 -16.59 19.59
C ARG A 585 -7.62 -15.95 19.50
N ILE A 586 -7.51 -14.63 19.70
CA ILE A 586 -6.23 -13.92 19.77
C ILE A 586 -5.42 -14.42 20.97
N GLN A 587 -6.03 -14.53 22.15
CA GLN A 587 -5.38 -15.07 23.35
C GLN A 587 -4.93 -16.52 23.16
N ALA A 588 -5.78 -17.38 22.57
CA ALA A 588 -5.46 -18.78 22.28
C ALA A 588 -4.30 -18.91 21.27
N PHE A 589 -4.28 -18.09 20.21
CA PHE A 589 -3.14 -18.02 19.28
C PHE A 589 -1.85 -17.58 19.99
N MET A 590 -1.95 -16.66 20.94
CA MET A 590 -0.82 -16.22 21.75
C MET A 590 -0.40 -17.22 22.84
N ALA A 591 -1.29 -18.15 23.22
CA ALA A 591 -1.20 -19.06 24.36
C ALA A 591 -1.19 -18.33 25.73
N LEU A 592 -2.06 -17.32 25.87
CA LEU A 592 -2.30 -16.51 27.08
C LEU A 592 -3.44 -17.05 27.95
#